data_AF-A0A9E5ATQ3-F1
#
_entry.id   AF-A0A9E5ATQ3-F1
#
_cell.length_a   1.000
_cell.length_b   1.000
_cell.length_c   1.000
_cell.angle_alpha   90.00
_cell.angle_beta   90.00
_cell.angle_gamma   90.00
#
_symmetry.space_group_name_H-M   'P 1'
#
loop_
_entity.id
_entity.type
_entity.pdbx_description
1 polymer ?
#
loop_
_entity_poly.entity_id
_entity_poly.type
_entity_poly.pdbx_seq_one_letter_code
_entity_poly.pdbx_strand_id
1 'polypeptide(L)'
;MKQFIPSLTLTTSIILFAFAGCSKPSSETTDTAGNAQPARPQRTVAAPAKIERSTQPALNRTRKEVPSAPNPSTHESDYRSTTDEDVKLEIISNLGDVGTREAVEAMGRLFQAEKDSDLKVEMLSELSFVDGFDTEKLAIYRLGVKADQPLEVRTEAIDGLGDIEDVRVIPILQELTKDKNSEVSDAARNALEIVQSAVLTK
;
A
#
# COMPACT_ATOMS: atom_id res chain seq x y z
N MET A 1 -14.55 65.43 -1.99
CA MET A 1 -14.24 64.92 -3.34
C MET A 1 -14.55 63.44 -3.38
N LYS A 2 -15.38 63.04 -4.34
CA LYS A 2 -15.82 61.66 -4.65
C LYS A 2 -14.64 60.79 -5.08
N GLN A 3 -14.68 59.48 -4.80
CA GLN A 3 -14.51 58.29 -5.69
C GLN A 3 -14.76 57.06 -4.77
N PHE A 4 -15.84 56.27 -4.78
CA PHE A 4 -16.58 55.52 -5.80
C PHE A 4 -15.72 54.53 -6.61
N ILE A 5 -15.64 53.29 -6.13
CA ILE A 5 -15.18 52.11 -6.89
C ILE A 5 -16.22 50.99 -6.69
N PRO A 6 -16.70 50.33 -7.77
CA PRO A 6 -17.90 49.51 -7.76
C PRO A 6 -17.70 48.06 -7.30
N SER A 7 -18.76 47.54 -6.68
CA SER A 7 -19.02 46.13 -6.37
C SER A 7 -19.16 45.30 -7.65
N LEU A 8 -18.29 44.31 -7.84
CA LEU A 8 -18.36 43.34 -8.94
C LEU A 8 -19.18 42.12 -8.50
N THR A 9 -20.43 42.07 -8.92
CA THR A 9 -21.33 40.92 -8.72
C THR A 9 -20.94 39.78 -9.66
N LEU A 10 -20.45 38.67 -9.10
CA LEU A 10 -20.09 37.46 -9.83
C LEU A 10 -21.34 36.59 -10.06
N THR A 11 -21.71 36.42 -11.34
CA THR A 11 -22.86 35.60 -11.76
C THR A 11 -22.53 34.11 -11.67
N THR A 12 -23.26 33.38 -10.85
CA THR A 12 -23.22 31.91 -10.74
C THR A 12 -23.95 31.25 -11.90
N SER A 13 -23.24 30.58 -12.79
CA SER A 13 -23.82 29.62 -13.75
C SER A 13 -23.91 28.24 -13.09
N ILE A 14 -25.13 27.81 -12.80
CA ILE A 14 -25.46 26.46 -12.33
C ILE A 14 -25.63 25.57 -13.56
N ILE A 15 -24.71 24.63 -13.77
CA ILE A 15 -24.84 23.58 -14.79
C ILE A 15 -25.38 22.32 -14.11
N LEU A 16 -26.60 21.94 -14.48
CA LEU A 16 -27.30 20.76 -14.00
C LEU A 16 -26.89 19.54 -14.86
N PHE A 17 -26.04 18.65 -14.34
CA PHE A 17 -25.76 17.37 -14.99
C PHE A 17 -26.68 16.27 -14.46
N ALA A 18 -27.56 15.78 -15.34
CA ALA A 18 -28.38 14.60 -15.10
C ALA A 18 -27.58 13.33 -15.42
N PHE A 19 -27.29 12.51 -14.42
CA PHE A 19 -26.81 11.14 -14.62
C PHE A 19 -28.00 10.19 -14.68
N ALA A 20 -28.29 9.69 -15.88
CA ALA A 20 -29.14 8.53 -16.08
C ALA A 20 -28.28 7.28 -15.87
N GLY A 21 -28.56 6.54 -14.80
CA GLY A 21 -28.05 5.19 -14.60
C GLY A 21 -28.83 4.17 -15.44
N CYS A 22 -28.23 3.00 -15.64
CA CYS A 22 -28.95 1.72 -15.62
C CYS A 22 -27.99 0.55 -15.39
N SER A 23 -28.49 -0.35 -14.56
CA SER A 23 -27.87 -1.51 -13.93
C SER A 23 -27.52 -2.64 -14.89
N LYS A 24 -26.44 -3.37 -14.58
CA LYS A 24 -26.23 -4.76 -15.04
C LYS A 24 -27.02 -5.71 -14.11
N PRO A 25 -27.69 -6.74 -14.64
CA PRO A 25 -28.14 -7.87 -13.84
C PRO A 25 -27.21 -9.08 -13.98
N SER A 26 -27.16 -9.85 -12.91
CA SER A 26 -26.44 -11.12 -12.73
C SER A 26 -27.26 -12.33 -13.20
N SER A 27 -26.51 -13.44 -13.33
CA SER A 27 -26.84 -14.82 -12.95
C SER A 27 -27.72 -15.71 -13.87
N GLU A 28 -27.05 -16.79 -14.31
CA GLU A 28 -27.39 -18.21 -14.02
C GLU A 28 -28.21 -19.09 -14.97
N THR A 29 -27.78 -20.37 -14.91
CA THR A 29 -28.42 -21.64 -15.26
C THR A 29 -28.30 -22.17 -16.69
N THR A 30 -27.75 -23.37 -16.80
CA THR A 30 -28.54 -24.55 -17.18
C THR A 30 -27.79 -25.85 -16.84
N ASP A 31 -28.40 -26.61 -15.94
CA ASP A 31 -28.26 -28.06 -15.77
C ASP A 31 -28.54 -28.80 -17.09
N THR A 32 -28.02 -30.03 -17.26
CA THR A 32 -28.85 -31.26 -17.33
C THR A 32 -28.09 -32.52 -17.79
N ALA A 33 -28.16 -33.52 -16.90
CA ALA A 33 -28.30 -34.98 -17.10
C ALA A 33 -27.17 -35.88 -17.62
N GLY A 34 -27.03 -37.01 -16.90
CA GLY A 34 -26.41 -38.24 -17.41
C GLY A 34 -26.19 -39.30 -16.34
N ASN A 35 -27.26 -39.90 -15.82
CA ASN A 35 -27.29 -40.95 -14.79
C ASN A 35 -26.83 -42.33 -15.32
N ALA A 36 -26.14 -43.13 -14.48
CA ALA A 36 -26.41 -44.56 -14.19
C ALA A 36 -25.17 -45.38 -13.75
N GLN A 37 -25.23 -45.89 -12.51
CA GLN A 37 -24.48 -47.05 -11.96
C GLN A 37 -25.15 -48.37 -12.49
N PRO A 38 -24.73 -49.63 -12.20
CA PRO A 38 -23.74 -50.10 -11.21
C PRO A 38 -22.87 -51.34 -11.57
N ALA A 39 -21.89 -51.69 -10.73
CA ALA A 39 -21.66 -53.05 -10.17
C ALA A 39 -20.26 -53.22 -9.54
N ARG A 40 -20.22 -53.65 -8.28
CA ARG A 40 -19.12 -54.36 -7.59
C ARG A 40 -19.53 -55.86 -7.60
N PRO A 41 -18.68 -56.90 -7.36
CA PRO A 41 -17.33 -56.92 -6.75
C PRO A 41 -16.32 -57.86 -7.46
N GLN A 42 -15.04 -57.89 -7.08
CA GLN A 42 -14.51 -58.94 -6.19
C GLN A 42 -13.04 -58.67 -5.80
N ARG A 43 -12.71 -59.23 -4.64
CA ARG A 43 -11.44 -59.20 -3.92
C ARG A 43 -10.66 -60.47 -4.30
N THR A 44 -9.40 -60.33 -4.71
CA THR A 44 -8.47 -61.46 -4.75
C THR A 44 -7.14 -61.05 -4.15
N VAL A 45 -6.62 -61.95 -3.33
CA VAL A 45 -5.48 -61.83 -2.43
C VAL A 45 -4.30 -62.55 -3.09
N ALA A 46 -3.08 -61.99 -3.11
CA ALA A 46 -1.82 -62.77 -3.01
C ALA A 46 -0.53 -61.91 -3.09
N ALA A 47 0.23 -61.99 -1.99
CA ALA A 47 1.70 -62.08 -1.86
C ALA A 47 2.63 -60.87 -2.16
N PRO A 48 3.77 -60.76 -1.43
CA PRO A 48 4.46 -59.50 -1.21
C PRO A 48 5.61 -59.30 -2.21
N ALA A 49 5.57 -58.19 -2.94
CA ALA A 49 6.72 -57.73 -3.72
C ALA A 49 7.70 -56.98 -2.81
N LYS A 50 8.91 -57.52 -2.75
CA LYS A 50 10.12 -56.99 -2.12
C LYS A 50 10.32 -55.52 -2.51
N ILE A 51 10.15 -54.60 -1.55
CA ILE A 51 10.47 -53.19 -1.72
C ILE A 51 12.00 -53.09 -1.75
N GLU A 52 12.57 -53.07 -2.95
CA GLU A 52 13.94 -52.62 -3.15
C GLU A 52 14.00 -51.14 -2.76
N ARG A 53 14.65 -50.91 -1.63
CA ARG A 53 14.96 -49.59 -1.08
C ARG A 53 16.01 -48.96 -2.01
N SER A 54 15.53 -48.40 -3.13
CA SER A 54 16.33 -47.56 -4.01
C SER A 54 16.74 -46.31 -3.24
N THR A 55 17.99 -46.29 -2.82
CA THR A 55 18.65 -45.14 -2.21
C THR A 55 18.79 -44.07 -3.29
N GLN A 56 17.76 -43.25 -3.48
CA GLN A 56 17.92 -41.99 -4.19
C GLN A 56 18.89 -41.12 -3.37
N PRO A 57 19.96 -40.57 -3.98
CA PRO A 57 20.82 -39.61 -3.29
C PRO A 57 19.94 -38.44 -2.88
N ALA A 58 19.95 -38.13 -1.58
CA ALA A 58 19.36 -36.90 -1.08
C ALA A 58 20.04 -35.74 -1.81
N LEU A 59 19.38 -35.22 -2.84
CA LEU A 59 19.68 -33.90 -3.37
C LEU A 59 19.48 -32.97 -2.19
N ASN A 60 20.61 -32.56 -1.61
CA ASN A 60 20.72 -31.48 -0.65
C ASN A 60 20.34 -30.20 -1.39
N ARG A 61 19.05 -30.08 -1.73
CA ARG A 61 18.42 -28.81 -2.03
C ARG A 61 18.52 -28.10 -0.70
N THR A 62 19.44 -27.15 -0.62
CA THR A 62 19.45 -26.11 0.40
C THR A 62 18.00 -25.65 0.49
N ARG A 63 17.29 -26.17 1.50
CA ARG A 63 15.95 -25.73 1.82
C ARG A 63 16.20 -24.29 2.19
N LYS A 64 15.88 -23.35 1.30
CA LYS A 64 15.66 -21.96 1.71
C LYS A 64 14.73 -22.10 2.90
N GLU A 65 15.29 -21.84 4.07
CA GLU A 65 14.57 -21.87 5.32
C GLU A 65 13.35 -20.97 5.08
N VAL A 66 12.14 -21.53 5.18
CA VAL A 66 10.95 -20.68 5.14
C VAL A 66 11.12 -19.77 6.34
N PRO A 67 11.28 -18.44 6.16
CA PRO A 67 11.64 -17.56 7.25
C PRO A 67 10.63 -17.73 8.37
N SER A 68 11.12 -17.88 9.61
CA SER A 68 10.29 -17.65 10.78
C SER A 68 9.54 -16.34 10.58
N ALA A 69 8.24 -16.30 10.89
CA ALA A 69 7.38 -15.14 10.66
C ALA A 69 8.16 -13.81 10.79
N PRO A 70 8.14 -12.95 9.76
CA PRO A 70 9.06 -11.84 9.64
C PRO A 70 9.07 -10.98 10.91
N ASN A 71 10.20 -10.96 11.62
CA ASN A 71 10.38 -10.13 12.81
C ASN A 71 10.88 -8.74 12.36
N PRO A 72 10.16 -7.63 12.65
CA PRO A 72 10.59 -6.30 12.24
C PRO A 72 12.02 -5.92 12.67
N SER A 73 12.49 -6.41 13.82
CA SER A 73 13.86 -6.10 14.29
C SER A 73 14.94 -6.79 13.46
N THR A 74 14.68 -8.00 12.96
CA THR A 74 15.65 -8.71 12.11
C THR A 74 15.69 -8.07 10.73
N HIS A 75 14.52 -7.73 10.17
CA HIS A 75 14.38 -7.01 8.90
C HIS A 75 15.18 -5.69 8.90
N GLU A 76 15.08 -4.89 9.97
CA GLU A 76 15.86 -3.66 10.08
C GLU A 76 17.38 -3.93 10.09
N SER A 77 17.84 -4.94 10.83
CA SER A 77 19.26 -5.30 10.87
C SER A 77 19.75 -5.79 9.51
N ASP A 78 18.99 -6.67 8.87
CA ASP A 78 19.33 -7.28 7.58
C ASP A 78 19.39 -6.20 6.49
N TYR A 79 18.42 -5.29 6.46
CA TYR A 79 18.37 -4.14 5.55
C TYR A 79 19.63 -3.28 5.64
N ARG A 80 20.06 -2.98 6.87
CA ARG A 80 21.25 -2.15 7.12
C ARG A 80 22.56 -2.85 6.76
N SER A 81 22.55 -4.18 6.70
CA SER A 81 23.74 -4.99 6.43
C SER A 81 23.94 -5.30 4.94
N THR A 82 22.87 -5.23 4.14
CA THR A 82 22.90 -5.57 2.72
C THR A 82 23.09 -4.33 1.84
N THR A 83 23.79 -4.51 0.71
CA THR A 83 23.84 -3.56 -0.39
C THR A 83 23.01 -4.02 -1.59
N ASP A 84 22.41 -5.21 -1.50
CA ASP A 84 21.56 -5.79 -2.54
C ASP A 84 20.18 -5.13 -2.50
N GLU A 85 19.83 -4.43 -3.58
CA GLU A 85 18.59 -3.67 -3.71
C GLU A 85 17.36 -4.58 -3.72
N ASP A 86 17.44 -5.76 -4.36
CA ASP A 86 16.33 -6.71 -4.39
C ASP A 86 16.00 -7.20 -2.98
N VAL A 87 17.03 -7.46 -2.17
CA VAL A 87 16.86 -7.85 -0.76
C VAL A 87 16.26 -6.69 0.05
N LYS A 88 16.66 -5.45 -0.23
CA LYS A 88 16.07 -4.28 0.45
C LYS A 88 14.59 -4.11 0.12
N LEU A 89 14.20 -4.27 -1.14
CA LEU A 89 12.80 -4.22 -1.58
C LEU A 89 11.98 -5.35 -0.93
N GLU A 90 12.50 -6.58 -0.91
CA GLU A 90 11.85 -7.70 -0.22
C GLU A 90 11.62 -7.40 1.27
N ILE A 91 12.60 -6.77 1.93
CA ILE A 91 12.47 -6.38 3.34
C ILE A 91 11.41 -5.28 3.53
N ILE A 92 11.40 -4.25 2.67
CA ILE A 92 10.41 -3.17 2.72
C ILE A 92 9.00 -3.76 2.56
N SER A 93 8.79 -4.60 1.55
CA SER A 93 7.49 -5.24 1.31
C SER A 93 7.07 -6.14 2.48
N ASN A 94 7.99 -6.95 3.03
CA ASN A 94 7.70 -7.77 4.21
C ASN A 94 7.31 -6.94 5.43
N LEU A 95 7.92 -5.76 5.64
CA LEU A 95 7.55 -4.86 6.73
C LEU A 95 6.15 -4.26 6.52
N GLY A 96 5.78 -3.93 5.27
CA GLY A 96 4.43 -3.53 4.88
C GLY A 96 3.41 -4.63 5.17
N ASP A 97 3.63 -5.83 4.63
CA ASP A 97 2.79 -7.02 4.81
C ASP A 97 2.57 -7.40 6.28
N VAL A 98 3.60 -7.25 7.12
CA VAL A 98 3.49 -7.49 8.56
C VAL A 98 2.49 -6.53 9.21
N GLY A 99 2.46 -5.27 8.78
CA GLY A 99 1.44 -4.30 9.18
C GLY A 99 1.30 -4.11 10.70
N THR A 100 2.37 -4.29 11.47
CA THR A 100 2.36 -4.03 12.93
C THR A 100 2.92 -2.64 13.23
N ARG A 101 2.61 -2.11 14.41
CA ARG A 101 3.21 -0.86 14.91
C ARG A 101 4.73 -0.92 14.86
N GLU A 102 5.31 -2.04 15.29
CA GLU A 102 6.75 -2.26 15.31
C GLU A 102 7.36 -2.25 13.90
N ALA A 103 6.63 -2.77 12.90
CA ALA A 103 7.04 -2.73 11.50
C ALA A 103 6.98 -1.30 10.93
N VAL A 104 5.91 -0.55 11.20
CA VAL A 104 5.80 0.86 10.80
C VAL A 104 6.91 1.70 11.45
N GLU A 105 7.18 1.49 12.74
CA GLU A 105 8.27 2.18 13.44
C GLU A 105 9.65 1.81 12.88
N ALA A 106 9.87 0.55 12.50
CA ALA A 106 11.09 0.11 11.81
C ALA A 106 11.23 0.80 10.45
N MET A 107 10.16 0.85 9.65
CA MET A 107 10.12 1.57 8.39
C MET A 107 10.53 3.04 8.56
N GLY A 108 10.01 3.71 9.60
CA GLY A 108 10.37 5.09 9.93
C GLY A 108 11.85 5.28 10.30
N ARG A 109 12.49 4.29 10.93
CA ARG A 109 13.94 4.33 11.23
C ARG A 109 14.79 4.04 10.00
N LEU A 110 14.34 3.16 9.11
CA LEU A 110 14.99 2.89 7.83
C LEU A 110 14.91 4.11 6.92
N PHE A 111 13.73 4.71 6.77
CA PHE A 111 13.49 5.91 5.97
C PHE A 111 14.43 7.07 6.33
N GLN A 112 14.68 7.29 7.63
CA GLN A 112 15.60 8.35 8.10
C GLN A 112 17.06 8.08 7.73
N ALA A 113 17.46 6.81 7.70
CA ALA A 113 18.83 6.41 7.42
C ALA A 113 19.12 6.29 5.92
N GLU A 114 18.13 5.87 5.14
CA GLU A 114 18.25 5.62 3.70
C GLU A 114 18.55 6.92 2.93
N LYS A 115 19.36 6.78 1.89
CA LYS A 115 19.80 7.86 0.98
C LYS A 115 19.24 7.69 -0.41
N ASP A 116 18.98 6.46 -0.80
CA ASP A 116 18.32 6.13 -2.06
C ASP A 116 16.87 6.66 -2.06
N SER A 117 16.52 7.40 -3.11
CA SER A 117 15.19 8.00 -3.27
C SER A 117 14.13 6.96 -3.60
N ASP A 118 14.47 5.97 -4.41
CA ASP A 118 13.53 4.98 -4.93
C ASP A 118 13.12 4.04 -3.80
N LEU A 119 14.08 3.62 -2.98
CA LEU A 119 13.80 2.86 -1.75
C LEU A 119 12.97 3.65 -0.73
N LYS A 120 13.14 4.98 -0.66
CA LYS A 120 12.30 5.83 0.19
C LYS A 120 10.88 5.91 -0.33
N VAL A 121 10.69 6.05 -1.64
CA VAL A 121 9.36 6.04 -2.27
C VAL A 121 8.68 4.70 -1.98
N GLU A 122 9.38 3.58 -2.15
CA GLU A 122 8.84 2.25 -1.85
C GLU A 122 8.37 2.13 -0.39
N MET A 123 9.16 2.62 0.57
CA MET A 123 8.76 2.64 1.98
C MET A 123 7.48 3.44 2.22
N LEU A 124 7.30 4.57 1.54
CA LEU A 124 6.10 5.42 1.70
C LEU A 124 4.87 4.80 1.02
N SER A 125 5.07 4.18 -0.14
CA SER A 125 4.07 3.42 -0.89
C SER A 125 3.56 2.24 -0.05
N GLU A 126 4.45 1.42 0.52
CA GLU A 126 4.05 0.29 1.38
C GLU A 126 3.25 0.74 2.60
N LEU A 127 3.58 1.90 3.19
CA LEU A 127 2.81 2.45 4.31
C LEU A 127 1.35 2.82 3.94
N SER A 128 1.05 3.09 2.66
CA SER A 128 -0.32 3.38 2.21
C SER A 128 -1.23 2.16 2.31
N PHE A 129 -0.67 0.95 2.17
CA PHE A 129 -1.40 -0.32 2.27
C PHE A 129 -1.52 -0.85 3.71
N VAL A 130 -0.81 -0.24 4.67
CA VAL A 130 -0.90 -0.62 6.09
C VAL A 130 -2.11 0.04 6.74
N ASP A 131 -3.08 -0.76 7.16
CA ASP A 131 -4.26 -0.29 7.90
C ASP A 131 -3.89 0.25 9.30
N GLY A 132 -4.44 1.41 9.66
CA GLY A 132 -4.24 2.04 10.98
C GLY A 132 -2.85 2.64 11.20
N PHE A 133 -2.47 2.81 12.46
CA PHE A 133 -1.20 3.45 12.89
C PHE A 133 -1.00 4.87 12.33
N ASP A 134 -2.09 5.63 12.16
CA ASP A 134 -2.06 6.95 11.54
C ASP A 134 -1.11 7.92 12.24
N THR A 135 -0.90 7.78 13.55
CA THR A 135 0.07 8.64 14.27
C THR A 135 1.50 8.37 13.83
N GLU A 136 1.86 7.09 13.70
CA GLU A 136 3.18 6.65 13.28
C GLU A 136 3.39 6.94 11.78
N LYS A 137 2.42 6.60 10.92
CA LYS A 137 2.46 6.93 9.49
C LYS A 137 2.57 8.44 9.24
N LEU A 138 1.78 9.25 9.95
CA LEU A 138 1.85 10.72 9.89
C LEU A 138 3.25 11.24 10.25
N ALA A 139 3.91 10.64 11.24
CA ALA A 139 5.27 11.03 11.60
C ALA A 139 6.26 10.74 10.47
N ILE A 140 6.11 9.61 9.76
CA ILE A 140 6.97 9.23 8.64
C ILE A 140 6.71 10.12 7.41
N TYR A 141 5.46 10.31 7.01
CA TYR A 141 5.14 11.19 5.88
C TYR A 141 5.60 12.64 6.14
N ARG A 142 5.54 13.14 7.39
CA ARG A 142 6.14 14.44 7.75
C ARG A 142 7.64 14.52 7.50
N LEU A 143 8.37 13.41 7.57
CA LEU A 143 9.78 13.37 7.19
C LEU A 143 9.97 13.40 5.67
N GLY A 144 9.06 12.79 4.92
CA GLY A 144 9.07 12.73 3.46
C GLY A 144 8.73 14.04 2.77
N VAL A 145 7.83 14.86 3.34
CA VAL A 145 7.44 16.15 2.73
C VAL A 145 8.46 17.28 2.91
N LYS A 146 9.53 17.06 3.71
CA LYS A 146 10.54 18.09 3.99
C LYS A 146 11.20 18.58 2.69
N ALA A 147 11.54 19.87 2.66
CA ALA A 147 12.07 20.53 1.46
C ALA A 147 13.44 20.03 0.99
N ASP A 148 14.18 19.30 1.85
CA ASP A 148 15.46 18.68 1.54
C ASP A 148 15.34 17.26 0.97
N GLN A 149 14.12 16.70 0.90
CA GLN A 149 13.88 15.42 0.24
C GLN A 149 13.80 15.58 -1.29
N PRO A 150 14.14 14.53 -2.05
CA PRO A 150 13.89 14.46 -3.49
C PRO A 150 12.41 14.68 -3.83
N LEU A 151 12.11 15.15 -5.04
CA LEU A 151 10.76 15.56 -5.43
C LEU A 151 9.77 14.39 -5.35
N GLU A 152 10.17 13.23 -5.87
CA GLU A 152 9.43 11.97 -5.86
C GLU A 152 9.08 11.50 -4.44
N VAL A 153 10.00 11.63 -3.48
CA VAL A 153 9.75 11.30 -2.07
C VAL A 153 8.73 12.27 -1.46
N ARG A 154 8.79 13.55 -1.85
CA ARG A 154 7.88 14.57 -1.32
C ARG A 154 6.47 14.37 -1.86
N THR A 155 6.31 14.07 -3.14
CA THR A 155 4.99 13.82 -3.75
C THR A 155 4.37 12.54 -3.20
N GLU A 156 5.12 11.45 -3.10
CA GLU A 156 4.65 10.19 -2.50
C GLU A 156 4.21 10.40 -1.04
N ALA A 157 4.98 11.19 -0.27
CA ALA A 157 4.61 11.52 1.10
C ALA A 157 3.35 12.38 1.19
N ILE A 158 3.07 13.23 0.20
CA ILE A 158 1.85 14.03 0.15
C ILE A 158 0.64 13.16 -0.16
N ASP A 159 0.79 12.21 -1.08
CA ASP A 159 -0.28 11.26 -1.42
C ASP A 159 -0.62 10.41 -0.21
N GLY A 160 0.38 9.86 0.48
CA GLY A 160 0.18 9.12 1.73
C GLY A 160 -0.39 9.96 2.88
N LEU A 161 -0.13 11.28 2.93
CA LEU A 161 -0.85 12.17 3.86
C LEU A 161 -2.33 12.29 3.49
N GLY A 162 -2.66 12.28 2.20
CA GLY A 162 -4.04 12.30 1.70
C GLY A 162 -4.87 11.10 2.15
N ASP A 163 -4.23 9.94 2.27
CA ASP A 163 -4.85 8.69 2.71
C ASP A 163 -5.01 8.59 4.23
N ILE A 164 -4.34 9.46 5.00
CA ILE A 164 -4.53 9.51 6.46
C ILE A 164 -5.82 10.26 6.78
N GLU A 165 -6.79 9.54 7.36
CA GLU A 165 -8.08 10.08 7.82
C GLU A 165 -7.97 10.87 9.13
N ASP A 166 -6.98 11.76 9.25
CA ASP A 166 -6.69 12.52 10.46
C ASP A 166 -6.61 14.03 10.20
N VAL A 167 -7.41 14.80 10.96
CA VAL A 167 -7.45 16.26 10.89
C VAL A 167 -6.09 16.94 11.11
N ARG A 168 -5.14 16.26 11.77
CA ARG A 168 -3.76 16.72 11.98
C ARG A 168 -2.98 16.87 10.67
N VAL A 169 -3.44 16.26 9.58
CA VAL A 169 -2.86 16.38 8.24
C VAL A 169 -3.15 17.74 7.60
N ILE A 170 -4.36 18.29 7.81
CA ILE A 170 -4.85 19.51 7.17
C ILE A 170 -3.84 20.69 7.23
N PRO A 171 -3.30 21.08 8.39
CA PRO A 171 -2.36 22.21 8.44
C PRO A 171 -1.04 21.94 7.69
N ILE A 172 -0.63 20.67 7.55
CA ILE A 172 0.58 20.29 6.80
C ILE A 172 0.33 20.51 5.31
N LEU A 173 -0.77 19.94 4.79
CA LEU A 173 -1.15 20.07 3.38
C LEU A 173 -1.41 21.52 3.00
N GLN A 174 -2.10 22.28 3.86
CA GLN A 174 -2.33 23.72 3.64
C GLN A 174 -1.02 24.51 3.46
N GLU A 175 0.03 24.18 4.20
CA GLU A 175 1.32 24.84 4.02
C GLU A 175 1.99 24.41 2.71
N LEU A 176 1.92 23.12 2.37
CA LEU A 176 2.47 22.59 1.11
C LEU A 176 1.77 23.13 -0.14
N THR A 177 0.51 23.58 -0.06
CA THR A 177 -0.17 24.28 -1.18
C THR A 177 0.51 25.59 -1.60
N LYS A 178 1.42 26.11 -0.77
CA LYS A 178 2.21 27.33 -1.03
C LYS A 178 3.64 27.01 -1.47
N ASP A 179 3.98 25.74 -1.67
CA ASP A 179 5.31 25.34 -2.12
C ASP A 179 5.66 26.00 -3.47
N LYS A 180 6.95 26.28 -3.68
CA LYS A 180 7.44 26.90 -4.91
C LYS A 180 7.46 25.92 -6.07
N ASN A 181 7.60 24.64 -5.79
CA ASN A 181 7.49 23.60 -6.80
C ASN A 181 5.99 23.35 -7.06
N SER A 182 5.57 23.52 -8.32
CA SER A 182 4.17 23.39 -8.72
C SER A 182 3.63 22.00 -8.44
N GLU A 183 4.41 20.95 -8.68
CA GLU A 183 4.01 19.54 -8.51
C GLU A 183 3.67 19.24 -7.04
N VAL A 184 4.51 19.71 -6.12
CA VAL A 184 4.25 19.62 -4.67
C VAL A 184 2.99 20.40 -4.29
N SER A 185 2.85 21.62 -4.82
CA SER A 185 1.71 22.48 -4.50
C SER A 185 0.38 21.93 -5.03
N ASP A 186 0.40 21.27 -6.20
CA ASP A 186 -0.76 20.65 -6.84
C ASP A 186 -1.13 19.35 -6.13
N ALA A 187 -0.16 18.48 -5.84
CA ALA A 187 -0.36 17.28 -5.04
C ALA A 187 -1.00 17.62 -3.68
N ALA A 188 -0.49 18.67 -3.01
CA ALA A 188 -1.02 19.09 -1.72
C ALA A 188 -2.46 19.60 -1.78
N ARG A 189 -2.87 20.26 -2.89
CA ARG A 189 -4.27 20.69 -3.09
C ARG A 189 -5.18 19.49 -3.29
N ASN A 190 -4.77 18.51 -4.09
CA ASN A 190 -5.52 17.28 -4.32
C ASN A 190 -5.69 16.49 -3.01
N ALA A 191 -4.59 16.24 -2.28
CA ALA A 191 -4.64 15.56 -0.98
C ALA A 191 -5.53 16.30 0.03
N LEU A 192 -5.51 17.64 0.03
CA LEU A 192 -6.36 18.43 0.93
C LEU A 192 -7.85 18.28 0.61
N GLU A 193 -8.21 18.22 -0.67
CA GLU A 193 -9.58 17.94 -1.11
C GLU A 193 -10.05 16.55 -0.65
N ILE A 194 -9.19 15.53 -0.79
CA ILE A 194 -9.46 14.16 -0.32
C ILE A 194 -9.72 14.14 1.18
N VAL A 195 -8.79 14.68 1.98
CA VAL A 195 -8.90 14.67 3.45
C VAL A 195 -10.11 15.46 3.93
N GLN A 196 -10.39 16.62 3.34
CA GLN A 196 -11.58 17.40 3.70
C GLN A 196 -12.87 16.65 3.39
N SER A 197 -12.94 15.95 2.25
CA SER A 197 -14.09 15.13 1.88
C SER A 197 -14.27 13.94 2.84
N ALA A 198 -13.18 13.27 3.22
CA ALA A 198 -13.20 12.14 4.14
C ALA A 198 -13.59 12.54 5.58
N VAL A 199 -13.05 13.65 6.08
CA VAL A 199 -13.33 14.12 7.45
C VAL A 199 -14.74 14.68 7.59
N LEU A 200 -15.29 15.35 6.57
CA LEU A 200 -16.63 15.97 6.63
C LEU A 200 -17.77 14.95 6.50
N THR A 201 -17.49 13.71 6.15
CA THR A 201 -18.49 12.65 5.93
C THR A 201 -18.63 11.69 7.12
N LYS A 202 -17.84 11.86 8.19
CA LYS A 202 -17.91 11.07 9.44
C LYS A 202 -18.45 11.92 10.58
#